data_AF-A0A238VL98-F1
#
_entry.id   AF-A0A238VL98-F1
#
_cell.length_a   1.000
_cell.length_b   1.000
_cell.length_c   1.000
_cell.angle_alpha   90.00
_cell.angle_beta   90.00
_cell.angle_gamma   90.00
#
_symmetry.space_group_name_H-M   'P 1'
#
loop_
_entity.id
_entity.type
_entity.pdbx_description
1 polymer ?
#
loop_
_entity_poly.entity_id
_entity_poly.type
_entity_poly.pdbx_seq_one_letter_code
_entity_poly.pdbx_strand_id
1 'polypeptide(L)'
;MSTNLPADVGPYETENQAADTTRDAYGHPGAGHMKAFNRGRLTDACEAAGVELGAYDLRILEWLTVWEPEVVAVVAGLIVRAAR
;
A
#
# COMPACT_ATOMS: atom_id res chain seq x y z
N MET A 1 15.87 6.79 -4.77
CA MET A 1 15.04 6.63 -5.98
C MET A 1 13.62 6.78 -5.52
N SER A 2 13.00 7.94 -5.76
CA SER A 2 11.65 8.24 -5.30
C SER A 2 10.66 7.39 -6.10
N THR A 3 10.04 6.40 -5.47
CA THR A 3 8.87 5.75 -6.04
C THR A 3 7.74 6.75 -5.90
N ASN A 4 7.37 7.42 -7.00
CA ASN A 4 6.15 8.19 -7.04
C ASN A 4 5.01 7.26 -6.65
N LEU A 5 4.36 7.52 -5.51
CA LEU A 5 3.04 6.96 -5.26
C LEU A 5 2.20 7.21 -6.51
N PRO A 6 1.45 6.21 -7.00
CA PRO A 6 0.53 6.45 -8.09
C PRO A 6 -0.37 7.63 -7.73
N ALA A 7 -0.73 8.47 -8.71
CA ALA A 7 -1.60 9.64 -8.50
C ALA A 7 -2.98 9.28 -7.89
N ASP A 8 -3.28 7.99 -7.76
CA ASP A 8 -4.52 7.40 -7.29
C ASP A 8 -4.31 6.57 -5.99
N VAL A 9 -4.01 7.27 -4.88
CA VAL A 9 -3.99 6.70 -3.53
C VAL A 9 -5.30 7.04 -2.80
N GLY A 10 -6.43 6.76 -3.45
CA GLY A 10 -7.77 7.05 -2.93
C GLY A 10 -8.06 8.55 -2.66
N PRO A 11 -9.22 8.88 -2.06
CA PRO A 11 -10.21 7.95 -1.53
C PRO A 11 -10.88 7.09 -2.61
N TYR A 12 -11.08 5.82 -2.28
CA TYR A 12 -11.93 4.93 -3.04
C TYR A 12 -13.33 4.96 -2.43
N GLU A 13 -14.35 5.19 -3.24
CA GLU A 13 -15.76 5.13 -2.87
C GLU A 13 -16.32 3.70 -2.94
N THR A 14 -15.64 2.80 -3.68
CA THR A 14 -16.06 1.40 -3.86
C THR A 14 -14.87 0.44 -3.82
N GLU A 15 -15.16 -0.82 -3.53
CA GLU A 15 -14.18 -1.91 -3.59
C GLU A 15 -13.58 -2.07 -5.00
N ASN A 16 -14.39 -1.92 -6.05
CA ASN A 16 -13.92 -1.99 -7.44
C ASN A 16 -12.87 -0.93 -7.76
N GLN A 17 -13.03 0.30 -7.24
CA GLN A 17 -12.02 1.34 -7.41
C GLN A 17 -10.71 0.97 -6.71
N ALA A 18 -10.76 0.36 -5.53
CA ALA A 18 -9.55 -0.14 -4.86
C ALA A 18 -8.90 -1.27 -5.68
N ALA A 19 -9.69 -2.25 -6.13
CA ALA A 19 -9.25 -3.39 -6.95
C ALA A 19 -8.61 -2.98 -8.28
N ASP A 20 -9.09 -1.90 -8.89
CA ASP A 20 -8.52 -1.38 -10.13
C ASP A 20 -7.08 -0.90 -9.95
N THR A 21 -6.71 -0.42 -8.76
CA THR A 21 -5.34 0.03 -8.45
C THR A 21 -4.37 -1.10 -8.09
N THR A 22 -4.87 -2.33 -7.95
CA THR A 22 -4.13 -3.47 -7.42
C THR A 22 -4.04 -4.66 -8.36
N ARG A 23 -4.61 -4.57 -9.57
CA ARG A 23 -4.58 -5.68 -10.56
C ARG A 23 -3.19 -6.25 -10.80
N ASP A 24 -2.16 -5.40 -10.80
CA ASP A 24 -0.76 -5.81 -10.99
C ASP A 24 -0.23 -6.73 -9.88
N ALA A 25 -0.83 -6.67 -8.68
CA ALA A 25 -0.49 -7.57 -7.58
C ALA A 25 -0.87 -9.03 -7.87
N TYR A 26 -1.84 -9.26 -8.76
CA TYR A 26 -2.30 -10.59 -9.17
C TYR A 26 -1.77 -11.03 -10.54
N GLY A 27 -1.26 -10.10 -11.36
CA GLY A 27 -0.83 -10.36 -12.73
C GLY A 27 0.45 -11.17 -12.90
N HIS A 28 1.20 -11.40 -11.82
CA HIS A 28 2.47 -12.12 -11.87
C HIS A 28 2.45 -13.40 -11.01
N PRO A 29 2.54 -14.59 -11.64
CA PRO A 29 2.66 -15.84 -10.90
C PRO A 29 4.05 -15.94 -10.28
N GLY A 30 4.15 -15.72 -8.97
CA GLY A 30 5.39 -15.85 -8.22
C GLY A 30 5.14 -15.79 -6.71
N ALA A 31 5.73 -16.73 -5.98
CA ALA A 31 5.67 -16.71 -4.52
C ALA A 31 6.29 -15.40 -3.99
N GLY A 32 5.46 -14.53 -3.40
CA GLY A 32 5.89 -13.28 -2.78
C GLY A 32 5.73 -12.01 -3.61
N HIS A 33 5.25 -12.07 -4.86
CA HIS A 33 5.00 -10.85 -5.67
C HIS A 33 3.98 -9.93 -5.00
N MET A 34 2.82 -10.46 -4.63
CA MET A 34 1.79 -9.74 -3.89
C MET A 34 2.33 -9.10 -2.60
N LYS A 35 3.18 -9.85 -1.88
CA LYS A 35 3.79 -9.39 -0.63
C LYS A 35 4.71 -8.20 -0.86
N ALA A 36 5.52 -8.25 -1.92
CA ALA A 36 6.41 -7.15 -2.30
C ALA A 36 5.62 -5.93 -2.79
N PHE A 37 4.56 -6.14 -3.57
CA PHE A 37 3.65 -5.08 -4.01
C PHE A 37 3.03 -4.35 -2.82
N ASN A 38 2.43 -5.09 -1.90
CA ASN A 38 1.79 -4.53 -0.70
C ASN A 38 2.79 -3.78 0.18
N ARG A 39 4.00 -4.32 0.35
CA ARG A 39 5.07 -3.66 1.09
C ARG A 39 5.38 -2.28 0.53
N GLY A 40 5.62 -2.21 -0.79
CA GLY A 40 5.96 -0.95 -1.45
C GLY A 40 4.90 0.11 -1.22
N ARG A 41 3.62 -0.24 -1.41
CA ARG A 41 2.53 0.72 -1.18
C ARG A 41 2.47 1.25 0.25
N LEU A 42 2.66 0.38 1.24
CA LEU A 42 2.63 0.78 2.65
C LEU A 42 3.83 1.68 3.00
N THR A 43 5.03 1.30 2.57
CA THR A 43 6.24 2.10 2.85
C THR A 43 6.21 3.44 2.16
N ASP A 44 5.78 3.48 0.89
CA ASP A 44 5.69 4.72 0.12
C ASP A 44 4.63 5.66 0.73
N ALA A 45 3.50 5.11 1.21
CA ALA A 45 2.46 5.90 1.87
C ALA A 45 2.94 6.50 3.20
N CYS A 46 3.66 5.72 4.02
CA CYS A 46 4.27 6.22 5.25
C CYS A 46 5.32 7.30 4.96
N GLU A 47 6.18 7.09 3.96
CA GLU A 47 7.19 8.08 3.55
C GLU A 47 6.52 9.39 3.09
N ALA A 48 5.51 9.32 2.23
CA ALA A 48 4.80 10.52 1.76
C ALA A 48 4.01 11.24 2.85
N ALA A 49 3.59 10.52 3.90
CA ALA A 49 2.97 11.10 5.09
C ALA A 49 3.98 11.64 6.11
N GLY A 50 5.29 11.50 5.87
CA GLY A 50 6.35 11.93 6.80
C GLY A 50 6.41 11.09 8.08
N VAL A 51 6.00 9.82 8.03
CA VAL A 51 6.02 8.91 9.18
C VAL A 51 7.42 8.32 9.34
N GLU A 52 8.05 8.59 10.48
CA GLU A 52 9.28 7.91 10.90
C GLU A 52 8.92 6.51 11.44
N LEU A 53 9.33 5.47 10.70
CA LEU A 53 9.00 4.08 11.04
C LEU A 53 9.96 3.49 12.07
N GLY A 54 9.42 3.11 13.22
CA GLY A 54 10.12 2.32 14.22
C GLY A 54 10.16 0.82 13.91
N ALA A 55 10.90 0.07 14.73
CA ALA A 55 11.07 -1.38 14.54
C ALA A 55 9.75 -2.16 14.58
N TYR A 56 8.81 -1.77 15.46
CA TYR A 56 7.52 -2.42 15.54
C TYR A 56 6.61 -2.05 14.36
N ASP A 57 6.67 -0.80 13.88
CA ASP A 57 5.91 -0.35 12.72
C ASP A 57 6.32 -1.16 11.48
N LEU A 58 7.63 -1.35 11.26
CA LEU A 58 8.14 -2.21 10.19
C LEU A 58 7.61 -3.65 10.29
N ARG A 59 7.48 -4.19 11.50
CA ARG A 59 6.88 -5.51 11.74
C ARG A 59 5.37 -5.52 11.45
N ILE A 60 4.66 -4.44 11.75
CA ILE A 60 3.25 -4.30 11.41
C ILE A 60 3.07 -4.16 9.91
N LEU A 61 3.86 -3.34 9.22
CA LEU A 61 3.82 -3.24 7.76
C LEU A 61 4.10 -4.60 7.11
N GLU A 62 5.09 -5.35 7.61
CA GLU A 62 5.36 -6.73 7.22
C GLU A 62 4.13 -7.63 7.38
N TRP A 63 3.44 -7.56 8.53
CA TRP A 63 2.25 -8.35 8.78
C TRP A 63 1.09 -7.97 7.84
N LEU A 64 0.94 -6.70 7.51
CA LEU A 64 -0.07 -6.24 6.57
C LEU A 64 0.18 -6.71 5.12
N THR A 65 1.42 -7.07 4.77
CA THR A 65 1.73 -7.46 3.38
C THR A 65 1.03 -8.73 2.88
N VAL A 66 0.49 -9.57 3.78
CA VAL A 66 -0.20 -10.81 3.40
C VAL A 66 -1.70 -10.65 3.20
N TRP A 67 -2.23 -9.46 3.45
CA TRP A 67 -3.63 -9.13 3.20
C TRP A 67 -3.91 -8.88 1.73
N GLU A 68 -5.19 -8.85 1.38
CA GLU A 68 -5.68 -8.50 0.06
C GLU A 68 -5.13 -7.12 -0.35
N PRO A 69 -4.51 -6.98 -1.53
CA PRO A 69 -4.00 -5.73 -2.07
C PRO A 69 -4.96 -4.54 -1.98
N GLU A 70 -6.27 -4.79 -2.14
CA GLU A 70 -7.34 -3.78 -2.05
C GLU A 70 -7.41 -3.16 -0.65
N VAL A 71 -7.33 -4.01 0.38
CA VAL A 71 -7.30 -3.58 1.78
C VAL A 71 -6.04 -2.74 2.02
N VAL A 72 -4.90 -3.20 1.52
CA VAL A 72 -3.63 -2.47 1.63
C VAL A 72 -3.68 -1.12 0.92
N ALA A 73 -4.33 -1.03 -0.25
CA ALA A 73 -4.53 0.22 -0.97
C ALA A 73 -5.39 1.22 -0.17
N VAL A 74 -6.47 0.76 0.47
CA VAL A 74 -7.30 1.59 1.35
C VAL A 74 -6.50 2.11 2.54
N VAL A 75 -5.70 1.26 3.19
CA VAL A 75 -4.83 1.65 4.31
C VAL A 75 -3.80 2.70 3.89
N ALA A 76 -3.13 2.49 2.75
CA ALA A 76 -2.19 3.46 2.19
C ALA A 76 -2.87 4.82 1.93
N GLY A 77 -4.08 4.82 1.38
CA GLY A 77 -4.87 6.05 1.16
C GLY A 77 -5.26 6.75 2.46
N LEU A 78 -5.60 5.99 3.51
CA LEU A 78 -5.88 6.56 4.83
C LEU A 78 -4.65 7.28 5.42
N ILE A 79 -3.47 6.66 5.33
CA ILE A 79 -2.20 7.24 5.82
C ILE A 79 -1.91 8.55 5.10
N VAL A 80 -1.95 8.55 3.76
CA VAL A 80 -1.64 9.76 2.96
C VAL A 80 -2.62 10.89 3.22
N ARG A 81 -3.91 10.60 3.43
CA ARG A 81 -4.91 11.64 3.74
C ARG A 81 -4.76 12.20 5.15
N ALA A 82 -4.35 11.40 6.12
CA ALA A 82 -4.18 11.84 7.49
C ALA A 82 -3.05 12.88 7.65
N ALA A 83 -2.11 12.93 6.71
CA ALA A 83 -1.02 13.90 6.68
C ALA A 83 -1.40 15.27 6.06
N ARG A 84 -2.62 15.42 5.52
CA ARG A 84 -3.14 16.67 4.94
C ARG A 84 -3.99 17.42 5.96
#